data_AF-A0A818MD37-F1
#
_entry.id   AF-A0A818MD37-F1
#
_cell.length_a   1.000
_cell.length_b   1.000
_cell.length_c   1.000
_cell.angle_alpha   90.00
_cell.angle_beta   90.00
_cell.angle_gamma   90.00
#
_symmetry.space_group_name_H-M   'P 1'
#
loop_
_entity.id
_entity.type
_entity.pdbx_description
1 polymer ?
#
loop_
_entity_poly.entity_id
_entity_poly.type
_entity_poly.pdbx_seq_one_letter_code
_entity_poly.pdbx_strand_id
1 'polypeptide(L)'
;IQLNALLGKRGHSLKDLNDYWNVATYFELHAVLHDWSKACQAALHMYLLNPPIWYLKSTINNLKILHKATRLRNQERLSYEQSSITTAHEHIYSFWIDFFSEAINSNSTLCEER
;
A
#
# COMPACT_ATOMS: atom_id res chain seq x y z
N ILE A 1 -0.90 -14.18 11.87
CA ILE A 1 0.10 -13.09 11.74
C ILE A 1 -0.50 -11.85 12.41
N GLN A 2 0.16 -11.32 13.45
CA GLN A 2 -0.47 -10.47 14.46
C GLN A 2 -0.64 -9.00 14.02
N LEU A 3 -1.88 -8.62 13.71
CA LEU A 3 -2.34 -7.23 13.62
C LEU A 3 -2.38 -6.50 14.98
N ASN A 4 -2.21 -7.24 16.09
CA ASN A 4 -2.39 -6.73 17.45
C ASN A 4 -1.22 -5.89 18.00
N ALA A 5 -0.07 -5.84 17.32
CA ALA A 5 1.08 -5.08 17.81
C ALA A 5 1.03 -3.57 17.48
N LEU A 6 0.26 -3.17 16.46
CA LEU A 6 0.28 -1.79 15.95
C LEU A 6 -0.78 -0.87 16.56
N LEU A 7 -1.77 -1.42 17.27
CA LEU A 7 -2.83 -0.62 17.90
C LEU A 7 -2.41 -0.01 19.25
N GLY A 8 -1.27 -0.42 19.82
CA GLY A 8 -0.86 -0.06 21.18
C GLY A 8 0.06 1.15 21.33
N LYS A 9 0.76 1.62 20.28
CA LYS A 9 1.72 2.74 20.39
C LYS A 9 1.58 3.72 19.23
N ARG A 10 0.76 4.76 19.46
CA ARG A 10 0.72 5.98 18.64
C ARG A 10 2.05 6.72 18.76
N GLY A 11 2.78 6.94 17.66
CA GLY A 11 3.90 7.89 17.63
C GLY A 11 5.10 7.64 16.70
N HIS A 12 5.09 6.65 15.79
CA HIS A 12 6.25 6.43 14.92
C HIS A 12 6.12 7.19 13.61
N SER A 13 6.99 8.19 13.41
CA SER A 13 7.19 8.89 12.14
C SER A 13 7.66 7.90 11.07
N LEU A 14 7.25 8.07 9.81
CA LEU A 14 7.65 7.23 8.67
C LEU A 14 9.19 7.04 8.59
N LYS A 15 9.95 8.01 9.10
CA LYS A 15 11.42 8.00 9.13
C LYS A 15 12.04 7.01 10.12
N ASP A 16 11.32 6.61 11.17
CA ASP A 16 11.82 5.68 12.20
C ASP A 16 11.49 4.21 11.90
N LEU A 17 10.71 3.98 10.84
CA LEU A 17 10.22 2.67 10.44
C LEU A 17 11.22 2.00 9.49
N ASN A 18 12.26 1.38 10.07
CA ASN A 18 13.27 0.63 9.31
C ASN A 18 12.83 -0.82 8.97
N ASP A 19 11.66 -1.22 9.46
CA ASP A 19 11.07 -2.54 9.20
C ASP A 19 10.03 -2.42 8.08
N TYR A 20 10.30 -3.13 6.97
CA TYR A 20 9.45 -3.17 5.79
C TYR A 20 7.98 -3.47 6.13
N TRP A 21 7.72 -4.39 7.07
CA TRP A 21 6.34 -4.79 7.37
C TRP A 21 5.51 -3.67 7.98
N ASN A 22 6.14 -2.82 8.78
CA ASN A 22 5.47 -1.66 9.35
C ASN A 22 5.25 -0.58 8.27
N VAL A 23 6.21 -0.38 7.35
CA VAL A 23 6.03 0.52 6.20
C VAL A 23 4.92 0.01 5.26
N ALA A 24 4.86 -1.30 5.00
CA ALA A 24 3.83 -1.93 4.18
C ALA A 24 2.43 -1.79 4.79
N THR A 25 2.29 -1.97 6.10
CA THR A 25 1.01 -1.78 6.79
C THR A 25 0.60 -0.30 6.79
N TYR A 26 1.56 0.61 6.94
CA TYR A 26 1.32 2.05 6.83
C TYR A 26 0.85 2.43 5.43
N PHE A 27 1.47 1.88 4.39
CA PHE A 27 1.06 2.03 2.99
C PHE A 27 -0.37 1.51 2.77
N GLU A 28 -0.66 0.27 3.18
CA GLU A 28 -1.98 -0.36 3.05
C GLU A 28 -3.09 0.43 3.76
N LEU A 29 -2.82 0.90 4.98
CA LEU A 29 -3.76 1.70 5.77
C LEU A 29 -4.10 3.02 5.08
N HIS A 30 -3.09 3.76 4.62
CA HIS A 30 -3.29 5.08 4.03
C HIS A 30 -3.89 5.01 2.62
N ALA A 31 -3.59 3.95 1.85
CA ALA A 31 -4.27 3.66 0.59
C ALA A 31 -5.78 3.43 0.79
N VAL A 32 -6.18 2.70 1.84
CA VAL A 32 -7.59 2.46 2.19
C VAL A 32 -8.29 3.72 2.70
N LEU A 33 -7.57 4.63 3.36
CA LEU A 33 -8.08 5.91 3.84
C LEU A 33 -8.08 7.01 2.77
N HIS A 34 -7.65 6.70 1.54
CA HIS A 34 -7.49 7.66 0.44
C HIS A 34 -6.54 8.84 0.78
N ASP A 35 -5.60 8.65 1.71
CA ASP A 35 -4.53 9.61 2.00
C ASP A 35 -3.33 9.33 1.09
N TRP A 36 -3.45 9.77 -0.16
CA TRP A 36 -2.49 9.49 -1.23
C TRP A 36 -1.10 10.07 -0.96
N SER A 37 -1.00 11.19 -0.25
CA SER A 37 0.29 11.83 0.05
C SER A 37 1.16 10.94 0.92
N LYS A 38 0.58 10.41 2.02
CA LYS A 38 1.30 9.49 2.92
C LYS A 38 1.51 8.11 2.29
N ALA A 39 0.57 7.63 1.48
CA ALA A 39 0.74 6.39 0.72
C ALA A 39 1.94 6.49 -0.25
N CYS A 40 2.08 7.59 -1.00
CA CYS A 40 3.22 7.80 -1.90
C CYS A 40 4.55 7.86 -1.16
N GLN A 41 4.60 8.51 0.01
CA GLN A 41 5.81 8.55 0.83
C GLN A 41 6.19 7.15 1.33
N ALA A 42 5.21 6.35 1.74
CA ALA A 42 5.45 4.98 2.17
C ALA A 42 5.91 4.08 1.00
N ALA A 43 5.33 4.24 -0.19
CA ALA A 43 5.78 3.55 -1.39
C ALA A 43 7.24 3.86 -1.72
N LEU A 44 7.65 5.13 -1.66
CA LEU A 44 9.04 5.53 -1.82
C LEU A 44 9.94 4.88 -0.77
N HIS A 45 9.52 4.85 0.49
CA HIS A 45 10.27 4.17 1.56
C HIS A 45 10.36 2.65 1.33
N MET A 46 9.30 1.99 0.86
CA MET A 46 9.33 0.58 0.49
C MET A 46 10.33 0.31 -0.63
N TYR A 47 10.40 1.20 -1.63
CA TYR A 47 11.39 1.11 -2.69
C TYR A 47 12.83 1.23 -2.15
N LEU A 48 13.09 2.21 -1.27
CA LEU A 48 14.40 2.44 -0.67
C LEU A 48 14.87 1.26 0.21
N LEU A 49 13.94 0.54 0.85
CA LEU A 49 14.26 -0.64 1.66
C LEU A 49 14.66 -1.87 0.82
N ASN A 50 14.49 -1.81 -0.52
CA ASN A 50 14.81 -2.88 -1.47
C ASN A 50 14.41 -4.29 -0.98
N PRO A 51 13.13 -4.50 -0.64
CA PRO A 51 12.64 -5.78 -0.14
C PRO A 51 12.72 -6.85 -1.24
N PRO A 52 12.84 -8.14 -0.88
CA PRO A 52 12.73 -9.20 -1.87
C PRO A 52 11.29 -9.25 -2.42
N ILE A 53 11.16 -9.57 -3.70
CA ILE A 53 9.91 -9.45 -4.49
C ILE A 53 8.71 -10.15 -3.86
N TRP A 54 8.92 -11.25 -3.12
CA TRP A 54 7.83 -11.97 -2.47
C TRP A 54 7.14 -11.17 -1.36
N TYR A 55 7.86 -10.26 -0.68
CA TYR A 55 7.27 -9.33 0.28
C TYR A 55 6.33 -8.36 -0.42
N LEU A 56 6.79 -7.79 -1.53
CA LEU A 56 6.02 -6.85 -2.34
C LEU A 56 4.75 -7.51 -2.90
N LYS A 57 4.87 -8.75 -3.39
CA LYS A 57 3.73 -9.57 -3.83
C LYS A 57 2.70 -9.76 -2.72
N SER A 58 3.13 -10.05 -1.49
CA SER A 58 2.25 -10.18 -0.34
C SER A 58 1.53 -8.86 -0.03
N THR A 59 2.26 -7.74 -0.02
CA THR A 59 1.71 -6.41 0.28
C THR A 59 0.66 -5.98 -0.75
N ILE A 60 0.94 -6.13 -2.05
CA ILE A 60 -0.02 -5.79 -3.11
C ILE A 60 -1.25 -6.71 -3.05
N ASN A 61 -1.09 -7.99 -2.72
CA ASN A 61 -2.21 -8.90 -2.56
C ASN A 61 -3.08 -8.54 -1.33
N ASN A 62 -2.45 -8.22 -0.20
CA ASN A 62 -3.13 -7.75 1.01
C ASN A 62 -3.92 -6.47 0.72
N LEU A 63 -3.31 -5.51 0.02
CA LEU A 63 -3.95 -4.28 -0.40
C LEU A 63 -5.20 -4.55 -1.28
N LYS A 64 -5.12 -5.48 -2.24
CA LYS A 64 -6.28 -5.87 -3.07
C LYS A 64 -7.43 -6.44 -2.22
N ILE A 65 -7.11 -7.25 -1.22
CA ILE A 65 -8.12 -7.81 -0.29
C ILE A 65 -8.73 -6.69 0.57
N LEU A 66 -7.90 -5.82 1.14
CA LEU A 66 -8.32 -4.69 1.96
C LEU A 66 -9.17 -3.69 1.19
N HIS A 67 -8.83 -3.38 -0.07
CA HIS A 67 -9.65 -2.55 -0.95
C HIS A 67 -11.01 -3.20 -1.23
N LYS A 68 -11.07 -4.50 -1.52
CA LYS A 68 -12.34 -5.22 -1.71
C LYS A 68 -13.20 -5.20 -0.45
N ALA A 69 -12.60 -5.48 0.71
CA ALA A 69 -13.30 -5.47 1.99
C ALA A 69 -13.80 -4.07 2.39
N THR A 70 -12.99 -3.04 2.14
CA THR A 70 -13.36 -1.66 2.45
C THR A 70 -14.40 -1.12 1.47
N ARG A 71 -14.36 -1.52 0.19
CA ARG A 71 -15.42 -1.21 -0.77
C ARG A 71 -16.77 -1.78 -0.37
N LEU A 72 -16.79 -3.03 0.12
CA LEU A 72 -18.00 -3.66 0.66
C LEU A 72 -18.53 -2.91 1.91
N ARG A 73 -17.63 -2.45 2.79
CA ARG A 73 -17.99 -1.68 3.99
C ARG A 73 -18.41 -0.23 3.68
N ASN A 74 -17.82 0.38 2.65
CA ASN A 74 -18.12 1.77 2.25
C ASN A 74 -19.36 1.88 1.36
N GLN A 75 -19.92 0.75 0.88
CA GLN A 75 -21.23 0.72 0.23
C GLN A 75 -22.37 1.16 1.18
N GLU A 76 -22.15 1.13 2.50
CA GLU A 76 -23.06 1.68 3.52
C GLU A 76 -22.75 3.14 3.91
N ARG A 77 -21.63 3.72 3.43
CA ARG A 77 -21.13 5.06 3.84
C ARG A 77 -21.02 6.07 2.70
N LEU A 78 -21.42 5.73 1.48
CA LEU A 78 -21.44 6.66 0.35
C LEU A 78 -22.76 7.44 0.33
N SER A 79 -22.95 8.27 1.35
CA SER A 79 -23.73 9.49 1.22
C SER A 79 -22.90 10.62 1.85
N TYR A 80 -22.64 11.63 1.02
CA TYR A 80 -21.92 12.86 1.30
C TYR A 80 -20.38 12.86 1.22
N GLU A 81 -19.95 13.57 0.18
CA GLU A 81 -18.69 14.31 0.05
C GLU A 81 -17.42 13.53 -0.30
N GLN A 82 -17.32 13.11 -1.56
CA GLN A 82 -16.05 13.24 -2.28
C GLN A 82 -16.29 13.32 -3.79
N SER A 83 -16.79 14.48 -4.20
CA SER A 83 -16.83 14.87 -5.60
C SER A 83 -15.49 15.54 -5.95
N SER A 84 -14.76 14.90 -6.85
CA SER A 84 -13.99 15.51 -7.94
C SER A 84 -12.91 16.55 -7.62
N ILE A 85 -11.80 16.09 -7.03
CA ILE A 85 -10.45 16.57 -7.41
C ILE A 85 -9.54 15.34 -7.45
N THR A 86 -9.23 14.84 -8.66
CA THR A 86 -8.10 13.91 -8.84
C THR A 86 -6.83 14.67 -8.49
N THR A 87 -6.31 14.41 -7.30
CA THR A 87 -5.13 15.13 -6.80
C THR A 87 -3.87 14.62 -7.50
N ALA A 88 -2.84 15.44 -7.65
CA ALA A 88 -1.55 15.01 -8.20
C ALA A 88 -0.99 13.76 -7.49
N HIS A 89 -1.27 13.61 -6.19
CA HIS A 89 -0.88 12.44 -5.40
C HIS A 89 -1.60 11.15 -5.79
N GLU A 90 -2.83 11.21 -6.32
CA GLU A 90 -3.54 10.04 -6.80
C GLU A 90 -2.88 9.46 -8.06
N HIS A 91 -2.45 10.32 -9.00
CA HIS A 91 -1.67 9.89 -10.17
C HIS A 91 -0.31 9.28 -9.77
N ILE A 92 0.38 9.89 -8.80
CA ILE A 92 1.65 9.36 -8.28
C ILE A 92 1.43 8.00 -7.60
N TYR A 93 0.32 7.84 -6.87
CA TYR A 93 -0.04 6.57 -6.25
C TYR A 93 -0.31 5.49 -7.31
N SER A 94 -1.07 5.81 -8.37
CA SER A 94 -1.30 4.89 -9.49
C SER A 94 0.03 4.44 -10.11
N PHE A 95 0.96 5.37 -10.34
CA PHE A 95 2.30 5.04 -10.82
C PHE A 95 3.02 4.04 -9.90
N TRP A 96 2.99 4.21 -8.58
CA TRP A 96 3.62 3.27 -7.65
C TRP A 96 2.97 1.89 -7.71
N ILE A 97 1.65 1.80 -7.83
CA ILE A 97 0.95 0.53 -7.97
C ILE A 97 1.34 -0.19 -9.27
N ASP A 98 1.42 0.54 -10.38
CA ASP A 98 1.83 -0.01 -11.67
C ASP A 98 3.30 -0.45 -11.63
N PHE A 99 4.19 0.37 -11.07
CA PHE A 99 5.60 0.04 -10.89
C PHE A 99 5.82 -1.23 -10.06
N PHE A 100 5.14 -1.35 -8.91
CA PHE A 100 5.23 -2.54 -8.07
C PHE A 100 4.58 -3.77 -8.72
N SER A 101 3.48 -3.59 -9.45
CA SER A 101 2.83 -4.69 -10.17
C SER A 101 3.72 -5.22 -11.28
N GLU A 102 4.37 -4.33 -12.04
CA GLU A 102 5.32 -4.71 -13.08
C GLU A 102 6.52 -5.43 -12.48
N ALA A 103 7.11 -4.92 -11.38
CA ALA A 103 8.22 -5.59 -10.69
C ALA A 103 7.86 -7.02 -10.22
N ILE A 104 6.61 -7.27 -9.82
CA ILE A 104 6.13 -8.60 -9.46
C ILE A 104 5.96 -9.49 -10.71
N ASN A 105 5.43 -8.94 -11.80
CA ASN A 105 5.17 -9.67 -13.04
C ASN A 105 6.46 -10.05 -13.76
N SER A 106 7.44 -9.14 -13.85
CA SER A 106 8.74 -9.41 -14.48
C SER A 106 9.55 -10.49 -13.75
N ASN A 107 9.34 -10.68 -12.45
CA ASN A 107 9.96 -11.80 -11.72
C ASN A 107 9.24 -13.13 -11.94
N SER A 108 7.94 -13.10 -12.28
CA SER A 108 7.19 -14.32 -12.60
C SER A 108 7.68 -14.92 -13.91
N THR A 109 8.00 -14.08 -14.91
CA THR A 109 8.53 -14.54 -16.20
C THR A 109 9.96 -15.08 -16.10
N LEU A 110 10.79 -14.56 -15.20
CA LEU A 110 12.13 -15.10 -14.94
C LEU A 110 12.14 -16.49 -14.28
N CYS A 111 11.02 -16.92 -13.69
CA CYS A 111 10.86 -18.27 -13.14
C CYS A 111 10.27 -19.28 -14.13
N GLU A 112 9.67 -18.85 -15.24
CA GLU A 112 9.11 -19.76 -16.26
C GLU A 112 10.14 -20.23 -17.30
N GLU A 113 11.32 -19.61 -17.35
CA GLU A 113 12.42 -19.97 -18.26
C GLU A 113 13.48 -20.91 -17.63
N ARG A 114 13.19 -21.63 -16.55
CA ARG A 114 14.17 -22.50 -15.87
C ARG A 114 13.73 -23.94 -15.63
#